data_AF-A0A534CJW2-F1
#
_entry.id   AF-A0A534CJW2-F1
#
_cell.length_a   1.000
_cell.length_b   1.000
_cell.length_c   1.000
_cell.angle_alpha   90.00
_cell.angle_beta   90.00
_cell.angle_gamma   90.00
#
_symmetry.space_group_name_H-M   'P 1'
#
loop_
_entity.id
_entity.type
_entity.pdbx_description
1 polymer ?
#
loop_
_entity_poly.entity_id
_entity_poly.type
_entity_poly.pdbx_seq_one_letter_code
_entity_poly.pdbx_strand_id
1 'polypeptide(L)' 'MLVYSHDTFGLGNIKRMLEISKHLVAAYGNVSVLIISGSPMLHAFRIPPRIDYIKLPC' A
#
# COMPACT_ATOMS: atom_id res chain seq x y z
N MET A 1 -0.21 10.12 5.18
CA MET A 1 0.63 9.23 6.02
C MET A 1 1.48 8.38 5.09
N LEU A 2 2.76 8.17 5.41
CA LEU A 2 3.66 7.36 4.61
C LEU A 2 3.74 5.95 5.18
N VAL A 3 3.55 4.94 4.34
CA VAL A 3 3.70 3.54 4.73
C VAL A 3 4.73 2.88 3.82
N TYR A 4 5.87 2.53 4.40
CA TYR A 4 6.95 1.86 3.70
C TYR A 4 6.98 0.38 4.09
N SER A 5 7.10 -0.50 3.09
CA SER A 5 7.42 -1.91 3.34
C SER A 5 8.52 -2.39 2.41
N HIS A 6 9.55 -2.98 3.01
CA HIS A 6 10.63 -3.65 2.30
C HIS A 6 10.26 -5.12 2.06
N ASP A 7 9.20 -5.33 1.27
CA ASP A 7 8.78 -6.66 0.80
C ASP A 7 9.36 -6.94 -0.59
N THR A 8 10.08 -8.05 -0.74
CA THR A 8 10.59 -8.54 -2.03
C THR A 8 9.53 -9.33 -2.80
N PHE A 9 8.89 -10.32 -2.18
CA PHE A 9 7.87 -11.19 -2.84
C PHE A 9 6.66 -11.59 -1.96
N GLY A 10 6.56 -11.09 -0.72
CA GLY A 10 5.54 -11.57 0.23
C GLY A 10 4.14 -10.98 -0.01
N LEU A 11 3.23 -11.74 -0.65
CA LEU A 11 1.82 -11.31 -0.83
C LEU A 11 1.12 -11.01 0.50
N GLY A 12 1.46 -11.75 1.56
CA GLY A 12 0.80 -11.62 2.86
C GLY A 12 1.00 -10.25 3.49
N ASN A 13 2.19 -9.69 3.36
CA ASN A 13 2.52 -8.38 3.94
C ASN A 13 1.83 -7.26 3.16
N ILE A 14 1.87 -7.33 1.82
CA ILE A 14 1.16 -6.39 0.94
C ILE A 14 -0.34 -6.39 1.22
N LYS A 15 -0.96 -7.57 1.28
CA LYS A 15 -2.41 -7.69 1.53
C LYS A 15 -2.79 -7.12 2.89
N ARG A 16 -2.04 -7.48 3.95
CA ARG A 16 -2.27 -6.95 5.30
C ARG A 16 -2.14 -5.43 5.33
N MET A 17 -1.09 -4.90 4.70
CA MET A 17 -0.82 -3.46 4.68
C MET A 17 -1.90 -2.67 3.92
N LEU A 18 -2.39 -3.23 2.81
CA LEU A 18 -3.48 -2.64 2.05
C LEU A 18 -4.79 -2.62 2.87
N GLU A 19 -5.11 -3.69 3.61
CA GLU A 19 -6.30 -3.73 4.47
C GLU A 19 -6.22 -2.70 5.61
N ILE A 20 -5.07 -2.57 6.27
CA ILE A 20 -4.86 -1.52 7.29
C ILE A 20 -5.06 -0.13 6.67
N SER A 21 -4.47 0.10 5.50
CA SER A 21 -4.54 1.39 4.81
C SER A 21 -5.98 1.74 4.40
N LYS A 22 -6.76 0.74 3.94
CA LYS A 22 -8.19 0.89 3.64
C LYS A 22 -8.99 1.34 4.86
N HIS A 23 -8.79 0.66 5.99
CA HIS A 23 -9.47 1.04 7.23
C HIS A 23 -9.10 2.45 7.67
N LEU A 24 -7.84 2.85 7.50
CA LEU A 24 -7.37 4.18 7.89
C LEU A 24 -8.02 5.29 7.05
N VAL A 25 -8.02 5.17 5.72
CA VAL A 25 -8.65 6.18 4.85
C VAL A 25 -10.18 6.19 5.01
N ALA A 26 -10.80 5.06 5.35
CA ALA A 26 -12.23 4.99 5.63
C ALA A 26 -12.59 5.69 6.95
N ALA A 27 -11.78 5.52 7.99
CA ALA A 27 -12.00 6.14 9.29
C ALA A 27 -11.72 7.66 9.29
N TYR A 28 -10.77 8.11 8.47
CA TYR A 28 -10.32 9.50 8.45
C TYR A 28 -10.44 10.10 7.04
N GLY A 29 -11.44 10.96 6.83
CA GLY A 29 -11.77 11.56 5.54
C GLY A 29 -10.64 12.35 4.87
N ASN A 30 -9.76 12.93 5.67
CA ASN A 30 -8.63 13.78 5.26
C ASN A 30 -7.29 13.03 5.18
N VAL A 31 -7.27 11.71 5.35
CA VAL A 31 -6.04 10.91 5.30
C VAL A 31 -5.90 10.25 3.93
N SER A 32 -4.71 10.43 3.35
CA SER A 32 -4.23 9.66 2.20
C SER A 32 -3.01 8.84 2.59
N VAL A 33 -2.85 7.68 1.95
CA VAL A 33 -1.76 6.73 2.21
C VAL A 33 -0.92 6.54 0.96
N LEU A 34 0.40 6.69 1.09
CA LEU A 34 1.36 6.36 0.04
C LEU A 34 2.15 5.11 0.44
N ILE A 35 2.06 4.07 -0.39
CA ILE A 35 2.74 2.80 -0.21
C ILE A 35 4.03 2.80 -1.03
N ILE A 36 5.17 2.55 -0.39
CA ILE A 36 6.44 2.39 -1.11
C ILE A 36 6.88 0.93 -0.99
N SER A 37 7.07 0.25 -2.14
CA SER A 37 7.44 -1.18 -2.17
C SER A 37 8.39 -1.50 -3.34
N GLY A 38 9.33 -2.42 -3.10
CA GLY A 38 10.15 -3.03 -4.15
C GLY A 38 9.50 -4.25 -4.83
N SER A 39 8.37 -4.74 -4.28
CA SER A 39 7.73 -5.94 -4.81
C SER A 39 7.04 -5.66 -6.14
N PRO A 40 7.20 -6.53 -7.16
CA PRO A 40 6.43 -6.40 -8.39
C PRO A 40 4.94 -6.61 -8.13
N MET A 41 4.53 -7.28 -7.05
CA MET A 41 3.15 -7.77 -6.90
C MET A 41 2.10 -6.71 -6.60
N LEU A 42 2.50 -5.49 -6.24
CA LEU A 42 1.54 -4.46 -5.84
C LEU A 42 0.59 -4.05 -6.99
N HIS A 43 1.05 -4.13 -8.24
CA HIS A 43 0.22 -3.82 -9.42
C HIS A 43 -0.95 -4.80 -9.61
N ALA A 44 -0.89 -5.99 -9.01
CA ALA A 44 -1.94 -7.01 -9.13
C ALA A 44 -3.16 -6.71 -8.25
N PHE A 45 -3.05 -5.75 -7.32
CA PHE A 45 -4.13 -5.39 -6.41
C PHE A 45 -4.87 -4.14 -6.90
N ARG A 46 -6.20 -4.13 -6.75
CA ARG A 46 -6.97 -2.90 -6.94
C ARG A 46 -6.69 -1.91 -5.82
N ILE A 47 -6.14 -0.77 -6.20
CA ILE A 47 -5.86 0.34 -5.30
C ILE A 47 -7.13 1.18 -5.15
N PRO A 48 -7.66 1.36 -3.93
CA PRO A 48 -8.84 2.19 -3.68
C PRO A 48 -8.47 3.68 -3.63
N PRO A 49 -9.44 4.59 -3.77
CA PRO A 49 -9.19 6.04 -3.75
C PRO A 49 -8.49 6.49 -2.46
N ARG A 50 -7.57 7.47 -2.58
CA ARG A 50 -6.70 8.02 -1.52
C ARG A 50 -5.61 7.07 -1.02
N ILE A 51 -5.42 5.94 -1.71
CA ILE A 51 -4.23 5.10 -1.57
C ILE A 51 -3.47 5.20 -2.89
N ASP A 52 -2.18 5.47 -2.81
CA ASP A 52 -1.27 5.48 -3.95
C ASP A 52 -0.05 4.63 -3.64
N TYR A 53 0.73 4.30 -4.66
CA TYR A 53 1.98 3.57 -4.46
C TYR A 53 3.11 4.00 -5.39
N ILE A 54 4.33 3.88 -4.87
CA ILE A 54 5.58 4.03 -5.62
C ILE A 54 6.30 2.70 -5.59
N LYS A 55 6.60 2.18 -6.78
CA LYS A 55 7.49 1.05 -6.94
C LYS A 55 8.94 1.55 -6.93
N LEU A 56 9.77 1.00 -6.04
CA LEU A 56 11.19 1.29 -6.07
C LEU A 56 11.86 0.51 -7.22
N PRO A 57 12.78 1.14 -7.97
CA PRO A 57 13.61 0.42 -8.92
C PRO A 57 14.48 -0.58 -8.15
N CYS A 58 14.48 -1.83 -8.61
CA CYS A 58 15.37 -2.89 -8.18
C CYS A 58 16.39 -3.19 -9.27
#